data_AF-A0A848TZI4-F1
#
_entry.id   AF-A0A848TZI4-F1
#
_cell.length_a   1.000
_cell.length_b   1.000
_cell.length_c   1.000
_cell.angle_alpha   90.00
_cell.angle_beta   90.00
_cell.angle_gamma   90.00
#
_symmetry.space_group_name_H-M   'P 1'
#
loop_
_entity.id
_entity.type
_entity.pdbx_description
1 polymer ?
#
loop_
_entity_poly.entity_id
_entity_poly.type
_entity_poly.pdbx_seq_one_letter_code
_entity_poly.pdbx_strand_id
1 'polypeptide(L)' 'VSLLQHKGADDKKGIAITKGLFKTSPVFNIGSFAVMIILVVLYALFWN' A
#
# COMPACT_ATOMS: atom_id res chain seq x y z
N VAL A 1 -20.62 13.54 9.19
CA VAL A 1 -20.72 15.00 8.91
C VAL A 1 -20.14 15.36 7.55
N SER A 2 -18.91 14.95 7.22
CA SER A 2 -18.23 15.25 5.94
C SER A 2 -19.04 14.91 4.67
N LEU A 3 -19.64 13.72 4.60
CA LEU A 3 -20.42 13.26 3.45
C LEU A 3 -21.64 14.16 3.12
N LEU A 4 -22.38 14.60 4.15
CA LEU A 4 -23.54 15.47 4.00
C LEU A 4 -23.12 16.92 3.68
N GLN A 5 -22.03 17.40 4.28
CA GLN A 5 -21.48 18.74 4.04
C GLN A 5 -20.97 18.89 2.60
N HIS A 6 -20.31 17.86 2.07
CA HIS A 6 -19.80 17.85 0.71
C HIS A 6 -20.81 17.28 -0.30
N LYS A 7 -21.99 16.85 0.16
CA LYS A 7 -23.07 16.27 -0.67
C LYS A 7 -22.58 15.12 -1.56
N GLY A 8 -21.64 14.32 -1.04
CA GLY A 8 -21.02 13.24 -1.80
C GLY A 8 -20.05 13.67 -2.90
N ALA A 9 -19.76 14.96 -3.06
CA ALA A 9 -18.74 15.45 -3.99
C ALA A 9 -17.34 15.38 -3.38
N ASP A 10 -16.33 15.29 -4.24
CA ASP A 10 -14.93 15.34 -3.82
C ASP A 10 -14.59 16.69 -3.17
N ASP A 11 -13.81 16.64 -2.09
CA ASP A 11 -13.29 17.85 -1.44
C ASP A 11 -12.26 18.55 -2.35
N LYS A 12 -12.28 19.88 -2.40
CA LYS A 12 -11.29 20.69 -3.15
C LYS A 12 -9.85 20.47 -2.66
N LYS A 13 -9.68 20.06 -1.41
CA LYS A 13 -8.40 19.67 -0.78
C LYS A 13 -8.23 18.14 -0.72
N GLY A 14 -9.13 17.38 -1.33
CA GLY A 14 -9.02 15.94 -1.43
C GLY A 14 -7.76 15.54 -2.22
N ILE A 15 -7.05 14.53 -1.73
CA ILE A 15 -5.87 14.01 -2.43
C ILE A 15 -6.35 13.23 -3.65
N ALA A 16 -5.99 13.71 -4.84
CA ALA A 16 -6.30 13.02 -6.08
C ALA A 16 -5.45 11.74 -6.21
N ILE A 17 -6.06 10.58 -5.98
CA ILE A 17 -5.41 9.29 -6.15
C ILE A 17 -5.54 8.85 -7.62
N THR A 18 -4.41 8.60 -8.27
CA THR A 18 -4.38 8.11 -9.65
C THR A 18 -3.97 6.64 -9.68
N LYS A 19 -4.40 5.92 -10.71
CA LYS A 19 -4.09 4.48 -10.88
C LYS A 19 -2.59 4.17 -10.84
N GLY A 20 -1.75 5.11 -11.26
CA GLY A 20 -0.29 4.94 -11.31
C GLY A 20 0.43 5.27 -10.01
N LEU A 21 -0.23 5.92 -9.03
CA LEU A 21 0.42 6.47 -7.85
C LEU A 21 1.22 5.43 -7.05
N PHE A 22 0.73 4.20 -7.00
CA PHE A 22 1.37 3.09 -6.27
C PHE A 22 2.07 2.09 -7.19
N LYS A 23 2.23 2.40 -8.49
CA LYS A 23 2.91 1.51 -9.42
C LYS A 23 4.42 1.55 -9.16
N THR A 24 4.97 0.42 -8.74
CA THR A 24 6.39 0.21 -8.48
C THR A 24 7.10 -0.46 -9.66
N SER A 25 8.44 -0.40 -9.68
CA SER A 25 9.22 -1.08 -10.71
C SER A 25 9.24 -2.60 -10.48
N PRO A 26 9.43 -3.42 -11.54
CA PRO A 26 9.57 -4.87 -11.38
C PRO A 26 10.70 -5.27 -10.42
N VAL A 27 11.81 -4.51 -10.43
CA VAL A 27 12.96 -4.74 -9.54
C VAL A 27 12.57 -4.52 -8.08
N PHE A 28 11.80 -3.46 -7.76
CA PHE A 28 11.30 -3.22 -6.40
C PHE A 28 10.40 -4.37 -5.93
N ASN A 29 9.54 -4.90 -6.81
CA ASN A 29 8.61 -5.98 -6.46
C ASN A 29 9.35 -7.28 -6.12
N ILE A 30 10.35 -7.64 -6.93
CA ILE A 30 11.18 -8.82 -6.69
C ILE A 30 11.96 -8.66 -5.37
N GLY A 31 12.57 -7.50 -5.14
CA GLY A 31 13.29 -7.21 -3.89
C GLY A 31 12.37 -7.27 -2.66
N SER A 32 11.18 -6.70 -2.75
CA SER A 32 10.18 -6.74 -1.66
C SER A 32 9.77 -8.17 -1.34
N PHE A 33 9.57 -9.02 -2.36
CA PHE A 33 9.27 -10.43 -2.17
C PHE A 33 10.41 -11.21 -1.51
N ALA A 34 11.66 -10.94 -1.88
CA ALA A 34 12.82 -11.56 -1.24
C ALA A 34 12.86 -11.25 0.27
N VAL A 35 12.63 -9.99 0.66
CA VAL A 35 12.58 -9.59 2.08
C VAL A 35 11.43 -10.29 2.81
N MET A 36 10.24 -10.36 2.21
CA MET A 36 9.10 -11.08 2.80
C MET A 36 9.42 -12.57 3.04
N ILE A 37 10.06 -13.24 2.09
CA ILE A 37 10.43 -14.66 2.23
C ILE A 37 11.45 -14.85 3.35
N ILE A 38 12.48 -13.99 3.43
CA ILE A 38 13.46 -14.05 4.51
C ILE A 38 12.77 -13.90 5.87
N LEU A 39 11.86 -12.93 6.01
CA LEU A 39 11.09 -12.75 7.23
C LEU A 39 10.26 -13.99 7.57
N VAL A 40 9.54 -14.56 6.60
CA VAL A 40 8.76 -15.79 6.79
C VAL A 40 9.64 -16.93 7.28
N VAL A 41 10.82 -17.14 6.69
CA VAL A 41 11.75 -18.20 7.11
C VAL A 41 12.25 -17.96 8.54
N LEU A 42 12.65 -16.73 8.86
CA LEU A 42 13.10 -16.39 10.21
C LEU A 42 12.00 -16.67 11.24
N TYR A 43 10.77 -16.23 10.98
CA TYR A 43 9.66 -16.52 11.88
C TYR A 43 9.35 -18.02 11.95
N ALA A 44 9.31 -18.73 10.84
CA ALA A 44 9.01 -20.17 10.86
C ALA A 44 10.06 -20.99 11.64
N LEU A 45 11.33 -20.60 11.60
CA LEU A 45 12.41 -21.31 12.29
C LEU A 45 12.50 -20.95 13.78
N PHE A 46 12.25 -19.69 14.14
CA PHE A 46 12.50 -19.19 15.49
C PHE A 46 11.24 -18.97 16.33
N TRP A 47 10.04 -19.05 15.73
CA TRP A 47 8.77 -18.90 16.43
C TRP A 47 8.21 -20.27 16.84
N ASN A 48 8.67 -20.75 17.98
CA ASN A 48 8.16 -21.89 18.77
C ASN A 48 8.27 -21.55 20.26
#